data_AF-A0A7S3J935-F1
#
_entry.id   AF-A0A7S3J935-F1
#
_cell.length_a   1.000
_cell.length_b   1.000
_cell.length_c   1.000
_cell.angle_alpha   90.00
_cell.angle_beta   90.00
_cell.angle_gamma   90.00
#
_symmetry.space_group_name_H-M   'P 1'
#
loop_
_entity.id
_entity.type
_entity.pdbx_description
1 polymer ?
#
loop_
_entity_poly.entity_id
_entity_poly.type
_entity_poly.pdbx_seq_one_letter_code
_entity_poly.pdbx_strand_id
1 'polypeptide(L)'
;MREEIKNDKFTTMKDLHSIASAFKALQMQESLEGFFKVRECCGAHGYSNYSNIPNIIEIWSPNVTLEGDTMVMYQQTAKGFIKIFRLIQQYDKKAKGIYAYLNDYKDYIDAREHSLEFRESHDLLRLYRAATILCIYKVANMLPELDDEINFDINWNKTHQIDIISASRLNAHYLVVSMFDEELRSRELSKPLKSVLEKLLKLYLC
;
A
#
# COMPACT_ATOMS: atom_id res chain seq x y z
N MET A 1 9.92 -17.80 -9.52
CA MET A 1 10.51 -18.14 -8.20
C MET A 1 11.26 -19.48 -8.16
N ARG A 2 10.62 -20.67 -8.24
CA ARG A 2 11.39 -21.95 -8.20
C ARG A 2 12.37 -22.10 -9.37
N GLU A 3 12.00 -21.66 -10.57
CA GLU A 3 12.90 -21.64 -11.72
C GLU A 3 13.93 -20.49 -11.69
N GLU A 4 13.62 -19.40 -10.99
CA GLU A 4 14.54 -18.26 -10.83
C GLU A 4 15.66 -18.56 -9.84
N ILE A 5 15.33 -19.23 -8.73
CA ILE A 5 16.28 -19.74 -7.74
C ILE A 5 17.24 -20.75 -8.39
N LYS A 6 16.75 -21.59 -9.32
CA LYS A 6 17.59 -22.51 -10.08
C LYS A 6 18.52 -21.83 -11.09
N ASN A 7 18.21 -20.59 -11.48
CA ASN A 7 18.93 -19.84 -12.51
C ASN A 7 19.66 -18.60 -11.94
N ASP A 8 19.83 -18.49 -10.62
CA ASP A 8 20.42 -17.35 -9.90
C ASP A 8 19.83 -15.97 -10.27
N LYS A 9 18.56 -15.93 -10.70
CA LYS A 9 17.86 -14.69 -11.07
C LYS A 9 16.96 -14.24 -9.91
N PHE A 10 17.49 -13.42 -9.01
CA PHE A 10 16.77 -12.94 -7.82
C PHE A 10 15.93 -11.66 -8.04
N THR A 11 15.59 -11.31 -9.28
CA THR A 11 14.85 -10.08 -9.59
C THR A 11 13.50 -10.02 -8.89
N THR A 12 12.75 -11.12 -8.92
CA THR A 12 11.41 -11.22 -8.29
C THR A 12 11.47 -11.28 -6.76
N MET A 13 12.61 -11.65 -6.18
CA MET A 13 12.79 -11.72 -4.73
C MET A 13 12.80 -10.33 -4.08
N LYS A 14 13.36 -9.33 -4.76
CA LYS A 14 13.36 -7.93 -4.28
C LYS A 14 11.95 -7.36 -4.28
N ASP A 15 11.19 -7.62 -5.33
CA ASP A 15 9.79 -7.20 -5.43
C ASP A 15 8.94 -7.86 -4.35
N LEU A 16 9.12 -9.17 -4.12
CA LEU A 16 8.42 -9.89 -3.06
C LEU A 16 8.74 -9.34 -1.66
N HIS A 17 10.02 -9.09 -1.37
CA HIS A 17 10.41 -8.52 -0.09
C HIS A 17 9.77 -7.13 0.11
N SER A 18 9.78 -6.29 -0.92
CA SER A 18 9.15 -4.97 -0.87
C SER A 18 7.65 -5.06 -0.57
N ILE A 19 6.93 -6.00 -1.19
CA ILE A 19 5.49 -6.21 -0.94
C ILE A 19 5.25 -6.71 0.48
N ALA A 20 5.97 -7.76 0.88
CA ALA A 20 5.82 -8.35 2.20
C ALA A 20 6.07 -7.30 3.29
N SER A 21 7.06 -6.42 3.08
CA SER A 21 7.35 -5.33 3.98
C SER A 21 6.22 -4.30 4.07
N ALA A 22 5.69 -3.84 2.93
CA ALA A 22 4.55 -2.92 2.92
C ALA A 22 3.29 -3.54 3.55
N PHE A 23 3.00 -4.80 3.25
CA PHE A 23 1.82 -5.49 3.77
C PHE A 23 1.91 -5.74 5.26
N LYS A 24 3.07 -6.16 5.76
CA LYS A 24 3.27 -6.28 7.19
C LYS A 24 3.13 -4.92 7.87
N ALA A 25 3.72 -3.86 7.32
CA ALA A 25 3.61 -2.52 7.89
C ALA A 25 2.14 -2.07 8.00
N LEU A 26 1.40 -2.21 6.90
CA LEU A 26 -0.01 -1.84 6.80
C LEU A 26 -0.89 -2.67 7.74
N GLN A 27 -0.84 -4.00 7.61
CA GLN A 27 -1.73 -4.89 8.35
C GLN A 27 -1.53 -4.75 9.86
N MET A 28 -0.29 -4.62 10.33
CA MET A 28 -0.02 -4.54 11.77
C MET A 28 -0.52 -3.23 12.36
N GLN A 29 -0.31 -2.09 11.68
CA GLN A 29 -0.84 -0.80 12.13
C GLN A 29 -2.36 -0.75 12.10
N GLU A 30 -2.97 -1.08 10.95
CA GLU A 30 -4.43 -1.02 10.78
C GLU A 30 -5.15 -1.96 11.75
N SER A 31 -4.61 -3.15 11.98
CA SER A 31 -5.18 -4.09 12.96
C SER A 31 -5.07 -3.57 14.39
N LEU A 32 -3.91 -2.99 14.77
CA LEU A 32 -3.71 -2.45 16.11
C LEU A 32 -4.67 -1.28 16.38
N GLU A 33 -4.79 -0.35 15.44
CA GLU A 33 -5.74 0.76 15.50
C GLU A 33 -7.19 0.25 15.56
N GLY A 34 -7.52 -0.77 14.76
CA GLY A 34 -8.80 -1.45 14.77
C GLY A 34 -9.14 -2.07 16.14
N PHE A 35 -8.19 -2.72 16.80
CA PHE A 35 -8.44 -3.28 18.14
C PHE A 35 -8.71 -2.21 19.18
N PHE A 36 -7.98 -1.08 19.15
CA PHE A 36 -8.31 0.05 20.01
C PHE A 36 -9.70 0.61 19.72
N LYS A 37 -10.08 0.71 18.43
CA LYS A 37 -11.42 1.17 18.04
C LYS A 37 -12.52 0.23 18.53
N VAL A 38 -12.33 -1.09 18.39
CA VAL A 38 -13.27 -2.10 18.92
C VAL A 38 -13.43 -1.97 20.43
N ARG A 39 -12.32 -1.77 21.16
CA ARG A 39 -12.36 -1.52 22.62
C ARG A 39 -13.21 -0.28 22.94
N GLU A 40 -13.00 0.82 22.23
CA GLU A 40 -13.75 2.07 22.40
C GLU A 40 -15.24 1.91 22.11
N CYS A 41 -15.59 1.17 21.06
CA CYS A 41 -16.98 0.87 20.71
C CYS A 41 -17.73 0.08 21.79
N CYS A 42 -17.02 -0.67 22.64
CA CYS A 42 -17.59 -1.38 23.79
C CYS A 42 -17.69 -0.52 25.08
N GLY A 43 -17.25 0.73 25.03
CA GLY A 43 -17.27 1.65 26.18
C GLY A 43 -16.49 1.11 27.39
N ALA A 44 -16.97 1.40 28.60
CA ALA A 44 -16.30 0.96 29.84
C ALA A 44 -16.18 -0.57 29.97
N HIS A 45 -17.12 -1.33 29.38
CA HIS A 45 -17.05 -2.79 29.38
C HIS A 45 -15.89 -3.32 28.53
N GLY A 46 -15.52 -2.62 27.45
CA GLY A 46 -14.34 -2.97 26.64
C GLY A 46 -13.02 -2.76 27.37
N TYR A 47 -12.98 -1.89 28.39
CA TYR A 47 -11.78 -1.70 29.23
C TYR A 47 -11.58 -2.86 30.21
N SER A 48 -12.65 -3.57 30.56
CA SER A 48 -12.56 -4.70 31.48
C SER A 48 -11.77 -5.86 30.88
N ASN A 49 -10.88 -6.47 31.66
CA ASN A 49 -10.18 -7.69 31.27
C ASN A 49 -11.15 -8.86 30.97
N TYR A 50 -12.38 -8.83 31.49
CA TYR A 50 -13.42 -9.81 31.15
C TYR A 50 -13.84 -9.76 29.67
N SER A 51 -13.64 -8.63 28.97
CA SER A 51 -13.87 -8.54 27.52
C SER A 51 -12.79 -9.22 26.68
N ASN A 52 -11.63 -9.52 27.29
CA ASN A 52 -10.40 -10.01 26.63
C ASN A 52 -9.82 -9.10 25.53
N ILE A 53 -10.44 -7.96 25.21
CA ILE A 53 -9.93 -6.99 24.23
C ILE A 53 -8.58 -6.38 24.67
N PRO A 54 -8.38 -6.00 25.95
CA PRO A 54 -7.07 -5.49 26.40
C PRO A 54 -5.93 -6.49 26.18
N ASN A 55 -6.17 -7.78 26.42
CA ASN A 55 -5.19 -8.85 26.21
C ASN A 55 -4.87 -9.06 24.73
N ILE A 56 -5.87 -8.97 23.83
CA ILE A 56 -5.64 -9.02 22.38
C ILE A 56 -4.73 -7.86 21.94
N ILE A 57 -5.01 -6.64 22.42
CA ILE A 57 -4.17 -5.46 22.14
C ILE A 57 -2.75 -5.68 22.66
N GLU A 58 -2.59 -6.19 23.88
CA GLU A 58 -1.28 -6.49 24.49
C GLU A 58 -0.47 -7.47 23.63
N ILE A 59 -1.08 -8.59 23.23
CA ILE A 59 -0.43 -9.61 22.38
C ILE A 59 -0.10 -9.06 20.98
N TRP A 60 -0.96 -8.21 20.42
CA TRP A 60 -0.77 -7.70 19.06
C TRP A 60 0.21 -6.53 18.97
N SER A 61 0.24 -5.68 19.99
CA SER A 61 1.00 -4.43 19.99
C SER A 61 2.50 -4.56 19.64
N PRO A 62 3.23 -5.64 19.96
CA PRO A 62 4.63 -5.78 19.57
C PRO A 62 4.82 -5.90 18.05
N ASN A 63 3.82 -6.36 17.30
CA ASN A 63 3.97 -6.67 15.87
C ASN A 63 4.25 -5.43 15.00
N VAL A 64 3.95 -4.21 15.48
CA VAL A 64 4.33 -2.98 14.78
C VAL A 64 5.83 -2.67 14.87
N THR A 65 6.56 -3.34 15.77
CA THR A 65 8.00 -3.14 16.02
C THR A 65 8.84 -4.39 15.72
N LEU A 66 8.34 -5.58 16.07
CA LEU A 66 9.03 -6.85 15.82
C LEU A 66 9.21 -7.09 14.32
N GLU A 67 10.29 -7.75 13.90
CA GLU A 67 10.60 -8.06 12.49
C GLU A 67 10.75 -6.82 11.58
N GLY A 68 10.86 -5.63 12.16
CA GLY A 68 11.01 -4.36 11.46
C GLY A 68 9.97 -3.34 11.91
N ASP A 69 10.43 -2.16 12.31
CA ASP A 69 9.52 -1.07 12.65
C ASP A 69 8.67 -0.67 11.42
N THR A 70 7.36 -0.55 11.61
CA THR A 70 6.41 -0.24 10.52
C THR A 70 6.80 1.02 9.72
N MET A 71 7.28 2.08 10.37
CA MET A 71 7.68 3.33 9.70
C MET A 71 8.96 3.14 8.89
N VAL A 72 9.89 2.33 9.38
CA VAL A 72 11.10 1.95 8.62
C VAL A 72 10.72 1.12 7.39
N MET A 73 9.78 0.18 7.53
CA MET A 73 9.34 -0.68 6.44
C MET A 73 8.60 0.10 5.33
N TYR A 74 7.80 1.11 5.69
CA TYR A 74 7.23 2.03 4.70
C TYR A 74 8.30 2.78 3.92
N GLN A 75 9.34 3.27 4.60
CA GLN A 75 10.44 3.96 3.94
C GLN A 75 11.21 3.02 2.99
N GLN A 76 11.52 1.79 3.43
CA GLN A 76 12.18 0.79 2.58
C GLN A 76 11.37 0.49 1.32
N THR A 77 10.06 0.30 1.47
CA THR A 77 9.15 0.06 0.34
C THR A 77 9.11 1.27 -0.59
N ALA A 78 9.04 2.48 -0.03
CA ALA A 78 9.02 3.72 -0.80
C ALA A 78 10.28 3.92 -1.64
N LYS A 79 11.47 3.62 -1.09
CA LYS A 79 12.73 3.68 -1.85
C LYS A 79 12.66 2.78 -3.09
N GLY A 80 12.06 1.60 -2.95
CA GLY A 80 11.85 0.64 -4.04
C GLY A 80 11.00 1.22 -5.18
N PHE A 81 9.76 1.61 -4.89
CA PHE A 81 8.85 2.07 -5.94
C PHE A 81 9.19 3.46 -6.49
N ILE A 82 9.77 4.37 -5.69
CA ILE A 82 10.22 5.69 -6.19
C ILE A 82 11.34 5.52 -7.21
N LYS A 83 12.29 4.61 -6.95
CA LYS A 83 13.35 4.28 -7.91
C LYS A 83 12.77 3.72 -9.21
N ILE A 84 11.81 2.80 -9.12
CA ILE A 84 11.13 2.24 -10.29
C ILE A 84 10.41 3.36 -11.07
N PHE A 85 9.70 4.24 -10.36
CA PHE A 85 8.97 5.35 -10.97
C PHE A 85 9.89 6.32 -11.72
N ARG A 86 11.05 6.67 -11.15
CA ARG A 86 12.03 7.51 -11.84
C ARG A 86 12.61 6.88 -13.08
N LEU A 87 12.84 5.57 -13.07
CA LEU A 87 13.27 4.84 -14.27
C LEU A 87 12.22 4.90 -15.39
N ILE A 88 10.93 4.91 -15.03
CA ILE A 88 9.84 5.15 -15.99
C ILE A 88 9.91 6.60 -16.51
N GLN A 89 10.04 7.60 -15.62
CA GLN A 89 10.02 9.01 -16.02
C GLN A 89 11.22 9.42 -16.89
N GLN A 90 12.44 9.04 -16.50
CA GLN A 90 13.68 9.50 -17.12
C GLN A 90 14.08 8.68 -18.35
N TYR A 91 13.77 7.38 -18.35
CA TYR A 91 14.29 6.44 -19.35
C TYR A 91 13.21 5.62 -20.07
N ASP A 92 11.92 5.90 -19.83
CA ASP A 92 10.77 5.11 -20.33
C ASP A 92 10.89 3.61 -20.04
N LYS A 93 11.60 3.24 -18.98
CA LYS A 93 11.80 1.84 -18.60
C LYS A 93 10.56 1.32 -17.90
N LYS A 94 9.73 0.57 -18.63
CA LYS A 94 8.47 0.03 -18.11
C LYS A 94 8.66 -0.80 -16.85
N ALA A 95 7.89 -0.47 -15.81
CA ALA A 95 7.75 -1.30 -14.62
C ALA A 95 7.03 -2.61 -14.97
N LYS A 96 7.31 -3.66 -14.19
CA LYS A 96 6.72 -4.99 -14.35
C LYS A 96 6.13 -5.45 -13.03
N GLY A 97 5.36 -6.54 -13.09
CA GLY A 97 4.76 -7.15 -11.90
C GLY A 97 3.81 -6.19 -11.18
N ILE A 98 3.88 -6.18 -9.85
CA ILE A 98 3.00 -5.39 -8.99
C ILE A 98 3.09 -3.88 -9.18
N TYR A 99 4.19 -3.37 -9.75
CA TYR A 99 4.39 -1.95 -10.02
C TYR A 99 4.04 -1.57 -11.47
N ALA A 100 3.54 -2.52 -12.28
CA ALA A 100 3.18 -2.27 -13.67
C ALA A 100 2.12 -1.17 -13.82
N TYR A 101 1.28 -0.96 -12.79
CA TYR A 101 0.28 0.10 -12.78
C TYR A 101 0.87 1.51 -12.85
N LEU A 102 2.13 1.70 -12.46
CA LEU A 102 2.83 2.98 -12.51
C LEU A 102 3.15 3.42 -13.95
N ASN A 103 3.11 2.50 -14.92
CA ASN A 103 3.36 2.84 -16.33
C ASN A 103 2.29 3.79 -16.90
N ASP A 104 1.09 3.77 -16.32
CA ASP A 104 -0.07 4.54 -16.78
C ASP A 104 -0.05 5.98 -16.25
N TYR A 105 1.04 6.42 -15.61
CA TYR A 105 1.07 7.72 -14.93
C TYR A 105 0.75 8.91 -15.84
N LYS A 106 1.11 8.81 -17.13
CA LYS A 106 0.81 9.83 -18.15
C LYS A 106 -0.70 10.05 -18.30
N ASP A 107 -1.47 8.97 -18.24
CA ASP A 107 -2.93 9.01 -18.38
C ASP A 107 -3.60 9.83 -17.27
N TYR A 108 -2.96 9.95 -16.10
CA TYR A 108 -3.49 10.67 -14.94
C TYR A 108 -2.94 12.09 -14.79
N ILE A 109 -1.71 12.35 -15.23
CA ILE A 109 -1.13 13.71 -15.19
C ILE A 109 -1.64 14.60 -16.34
N ASP A 110 -1.92 14.00 -17.50
CA ASP A 110 -2.36 14.73 -18.70
C ASP A 110 -3.90 14.84 -18.78
N ALA A 111 -4.62 14.08 -17.96
CA ALA A 111 -6.08 14.14 -17.86
C ALA A 111 -6.54 15.49 -17.29
N ARG A 112 -6.90 16.42 -18.18
CA ARG A 112 -7.75 17.57 -17.84
C ARG A 112 -9.11 17.05 -17.39
N GLU A 113 -9.43 17.23 -16.10
CA GLU A 113 -10.76 17.11 -15.51
C GLU A 113 -11.67 16.03 -16.15
N HIS A 114 -11.41 14.77 -15.84
CA HIS A 114 -12.48 13.79 -15.97
C HIS A 114 -13.38 13.90 -14.75
N SER A 115 -14.62 14.37 -14.96
CA SER A 115 -15.70 14.20 -14.00
C SER A 115 -15.87 12.70 -13.75
N LEU A 116 -15.33 12.20 -12.63
CA LEU A 116 -15.54 10.83 -12.21
C LEU A 116 -16.98 10.72 -11.73
N GLU A 117 -17.86 10.18 -12.56
CA GLU A 117 -19.19 9.78 -12.10
C GLU A 117 -19.04 8.49 -11.28
N PHE A 118 -19.28 8.59 -9.98
CA PHE A 118 -19.22 7.47 -9.03
C PHE A 118 -20.48 6.63 -9.14
N ARG A 119 -20.42 5.48 -9.81
CA ARG A 119 -21.59 4.57 -9.88
C ARG A 119 -21.26 3.16 -9.38
N GLU A 120 -20.04 2.67 -9.56
CA GLU A 120 -19.67 1.30 -9.19
C GLU A 120 -18.36 1.19 -8.39
N SER A 121 -18.15 0.04 -7.73
CA SER A 121 -16.90 -0.28 -6.99
C SER A 121 -15.66 -0.18 -7.88
N HIS A 122 -15.82 -0.49 -9.17
CA HIS A 122 -14.76 -0.36 -10.16
C HIS A 122 -14.29 1.08 -10.35
N ASP A 123 -15.18 2.07 -10.16
CA ASP A 123 -14.84 3.49 -10.25
C ASP A 123 -14.05 3.93 -9.01
N LEU A 124 -14.36 3.37 -7.83
CA LEU A 124 -13.60 3.62 -6.60
C LEU A 124 -12.18 3.04 -6.66
N LEU A 125 -12.01 1.83 -7.19
CA LEU A 125 -10.68 1.23 -7.37
C LEU A 125 -9.84 2.03 -8.38
N ARG A 126 -10.45 2.51 -9.46
CA ARG A 126 -9.80 3.42 -10.42
C ARG A 126 -9.38 4.73 -9.75
N LEU A 127 -10.21 5.30 -8.88
CA LEU A 127 -9.86 6.49 -8.11
C LEU A 127 -8.66 6.21 -7.18
N TYR A 128 -8.67 5.09 -6.44
CA TYR A 128 -7.54 4.69 -5.59
C TYR A 128 -6.26 4.53 -6.38
N ARG A 129 -6.32 3.90 -7.57
CA ARG A 129 -5.18 3.79 -8.49
C ARG A 129 -4.66 5.16 -8.90
N ALA A 130 -5.54 6.05 -9.36
CA ALA A 130 -5.19 7.40 -9.78
C ALA A 130 -4.55 8.20 -8.62
N ALA A 131 -5.17 8.19 -7.45
CA ALA A 131 -4.67 8.86 -6.25
C ALA A 131 -3.28 8.34 -5.85
N THR A 132 -3.08 7.02 -5.92
CA THR A 132 -1.79 6.38 -5.61
C THR A 132 -0.71 6.83 -6.59
N ILE A 133 -0.98 6.76 -7.89
CA ILE A 133 -0.06 7.20 -8.95
C ILE A 133 0.29 8.68 -8.79
N LEU A 134 -0.71 9.55 -8.60
CA LEU A 134 -0.50 10.99 -8.45
C LEU A 134 0.29 11.33 -7.18
N CYS A 135 0.06 10.60 -6.08
CA CYS A 135 0.82 10.76 -4.85
C CYS A 135 2.29 10.36 -5.05
N ILE A 136 2.54 9.21 -5.67
CA ILE A 136 3.90 8.74 -5.99
C ILE A 136 4.60 9.73 -6.94
N TYR A 137 3.89 10.21 -7.96
CA TYR A 137 4.40 11.22 -8.89
C TYR A 137 4.83 12.50 -8.16
N LYS A 138 3.99 13.03 -7.26
CA LYS A 138 4.31 14.21 -6.45
C LYS A 138 5.57 13.99 -5.61
N VAL A 139 5.63 12.89 -4.86
CA VAL A 139 6.78 12.58 -3.98
C VAL A 139 8.06 12.38 -4.80
N ALA A 140 7.99 11.68 -5.93
CA ALA A 140 9.15 11.44 -6.78
C ALA A 140 9.77 12.73 -7.34
N ASN A 141 8.92 13.72 -7.67
CA ASN A 141 9.32 15.04 -8.17
C ASN A 141 9.74 16.03 -7.07
N MET A 142 9.40 15.78 -5.81
CA MET A 142 9.91 16.56 -4.67
C MET A 142 11.35 16.20 -4.32
N LEU A 143 11.76 14.97 -4.62
CA LEU A 143 13.10 14.48 -4.33
C LEU A 143 14.10 14.95 -5.41
N PRO A 144 15.36 15.25 -5.07
CA PRO A 144 16.42 15.56 -6.04
C PRO A 144 16.77 14.32 -6.88
N GLU A 145 17.44 14.48 -8.02
CA GLU A 145 17.81 13.34 -8.90
C GLU A 145 18.60 12.24 -8.16
N LEU A 146 18.56 11.01 -8.70
CA LEU A 146 19.15 9.83 -8.03
C LEU A 146 20.66 9.93 -7.83
N ASP A 147 21.34 10.77 -8.61
CA ASP A 147 22.80 10.89 -8.63
C ASP A 147 23.33 11.85 -7.56
N ASP A 148 22.44 12.58 -6.85
CA ASP A 148 22.78 13.49 -5.76
C ASP A 148 22.46 12.86 -4.39
N GLU A 149 23.29 11.91 -3.97
CA GLU A 149 23.06 11.09 -2.77
C GLU A 149 22.92 11.92 -1.48
N ILE A 150 23.72 12.99 -1.34
CA ILE A 150 23.72 13.83 -0.14
C ILE A 150 22.40 14.59 -0.02
N ASN A 151 21.96 15.25 -1.09
CA ASN A 151 20.68 15.95 -1.05
C ASN A 151 19.52 14.96 -1.04
N PHE A 152 19.66 13.77 -1.61
CA PHE A 152 18.63 12.73 -1.55
C PHE A 152 18.35 12.32 -0.10
N ASP A 153 19.37 11.98 0.69
CA ASP A 153 19.19 11.55 2.07
C ASP A 153 18.69 12.68 2.99
N ILE A 154 19.12 13.92 2.74
CA ILE A 154 18.61 15.09 3.47
C ILE A 154 17.12 15.29 3.17
N ASN A 155 16.74 15.34 1.90
CA ASN A 155 15.35 15.55 1.51
C ASN A 155 14.45 14.38 1.93
N TRP A 156 14.96 13.15 1.87
CA TRP A 156 14.27 11.95 2.31
C TRP A 156 13.96 12.00 3.81
N ASN A 157 14.97 12.24 4.65
CA ASN A 157 14.82 12.09 6.10
C ASN A 157 14.34 13.36 6.80
N LYS A 158 14.67 14.55 6.27
CA LYS A 158 14.43 15.83 6.98
C LYS A 158 13.28 16.65 6.39
N THR A 159 12.98 16.48 5.11
CA THR A 159 12.02 17.36 4.41
C THR A 159 10.73 16.64 4.07
N HIS A 160 10.81 15.44 3.51
CA HIS A 160 9.66 14.78 2.87
C HIS A 160 9.31 13.41 3.46
N GLN A 161 9.89 13.05 4.62
CA GLN A 161 9.70 11.71 5.21
C GLN A 161 8.21 11.37 5.42
N ILE A 162 7.42 12.34 5.87
CA ILE A 162 5.98 12.16 6.13
C ILE A 162 5.22 11.92 4.82
N ASP A 163 5.53 12.69 3.77
CA ASP A 163 4.90 12.53 2.45
C ASP A 163 5.24 11.16 1.85
N ILE A 164 6.50 10.74 2.00
CA ILE A 164 7.00 9.45 1.54
C ILE A 164 6.30 8.29 2.26
N ILE A 165 6.16 8.37 3.59
CA ILE A 165 5.44 7.35 4.37
C ILE A 165 3.97 7.31 3.95
N SER A 166 3.34 8.47 3.77
CA SER A 166 1.95 8.57 3.32
C SER A 166 1.75 7.94 1.94
N ALA A 167 2.64 8.21 0.99
CA ALA A 167 2.62 7.59 -0.34
C ALA A 167 2.83 6.07 -0.26
N SER A 168 3.73 5.61 0.61
CA SER A 168 3.98 4.19 0.83
C SER A 168 2.76 3.46 1.39
N ARG A 169 2.10 4.08 2.37
CA ARG A 169 0.88 3.57 2.99
C ARG A 169 -0.27 3.50 1.98
N LEU A 170 -0.47 4.55 1.19
CA LEU A 170 -1.45 4.58 0.10
C LEU A 170 -1.18 3.51 -0.97
N ASN A 171 0.09 3.33 -1.38
CA ASN A 171 0.49 2.25 -2.27
C ASN A 171 0.17 0.87 -1.69
N ALA A 172 0.46 0.65 -0.39
CA ALA A 172 0.13 -0.61 0.27
C ALA A 172 -1.39 -0.87 0.27
N HIS A 173 -2.20 0.14 0.61
CA HIS A 173 -3.66 0.04 0.56
C HIS A 173 -4.15 -0.32 -0.86
N TYR A 174 -3.67 0.41 -1.88
CA TYR A 174 -4.03 0.15 -3.28
C TYR A 174 -3.71 -1.28 -3.72
N LEU A 175 -2.53 -1.79 -3.34
CA LEU A 175 -2.15 -3.18 -3.63
C LEU A 175 -3.08 -4.18 -2.95
N VAL A 176 -3.45 -3.97 -1.68
CA VAL A 176 -4.40 -4.85 -0.97
C VAL A 176 -5.77 -4.86 -1.65
N VAL A 177 -6.33 -3.69 -1.98
CA VAL A 177 -7.68 -3.62 -2.58
C VAL A 177 -7.71 -4.13 -4.01
N SER A 178 -6.65 -3.91 -4.79
CA SER A 178 -6.55 -4.45 -6.14
C SER A 178 -6.44 -5.98 -6.14
N MET A 179 -5.69 -6.55 -5.20
CA MET A 179 -5.62 -8.00 -5.01
C MET A 179 -6.97 -8.57 -4.53
N PHE A 180 -7.69 -7.88 -3.64
CA PHE A 180 -9.02 -8.31 -3.21
C PHE A 180 -10.02 -8.29 -4.39
N ASP A 181 -10.06 -7.21 -5.19
CA ASP A 181 -10.92 -7.16 -6.39
C ASP A 181 -10.56 -8.28 -7.40
N GLU A 182 -9.27 -8.53 -7.63
CA GLU A 182 -8.80 -9.59 -8.52
C GLU A 182 -9.25 -10.98 -8.05
N GLU A 183 -9.04 -11.32 -6.78
CA GLU A 183 -9.45 -12.60 -6.20
C GLU A 183 -10.97 -12.78 -6.19
N LEU A 184 -11.72 -11.70 -5.97
CA LEU A 184 -13.18 -11.71 -5.99
C LEU A 184 -13.75 -11.94 -7.41
N ARG A 185 -13.02 -11.52 -8.45
CA ARG A 185 -13.38 -11.74 -9.85
C ARG A 185 -12.92 -13.08 -10.39
N SER A 186 -11.75 -13.56 -9.96
CA SER A 186 -11.12 -14.77 -10.49
C SER A 186 -11.68 -16.07 -9.88
N ARG A 187 -12.16 -16.02 -8.64
CA ARG A 187 -12.67 -17.21 -7.96
C ARG A 187 -14.15 -17.49 -8.23
N GLU A 188 -14.46 -18.77 -8.37
CA GLU A 188 -15.84 -19.25 -8.33
C GLU A 188 -16.34 -19.25 -6.89
N LEU A 189 -17.27 -18.35 -6.60
CA LEU A 189 -17.89 -18.18 -5.28
C LEU A 189 -19.40 -18.35 -5.39
N SER A 190 -20.04 -18.79 -4.31
CA SER A 190 -21.50 -18.79 -4.24
C SER A 190 -22.03 -17.35 -4.34
N LYS A 191 -23.18 -17.16 -4.99
CA LYS A 191 -23.80 -15.84 -5.15
C LYS A 191 -23.94 -15.07 -3.82
N PRO A 192 -24.37 -15.70 -2.70
CA PRO A 192 -24.46 -15.00 -1.41
C PRO A 192 -23.09 -14.53 -0.89
N LEU A 193 -22.07 -15.37 -0.96
CA LEU A 193 -20.73 -15.03 -0.48
C LEU A 193 -20.13 -13.89 -1.30
N LYS A 194 -20.23 -13.98 -2.64
CA LYS A 194 -19.74 -12.93 -3.54
C LYS A 194 -20.39 -11.58 -3.24
N SER A 195 -21.70 -11.54 -3.04
CA SER A 195 -22.42 -10.31 -2.71
C SER A 195 -21.96 -9.66 -1.40
N VAL A 196 -21.65 -10.46 -0.37
CA VAL A 196 -21.11 -9.93 0.90
C VAL A 196 -19.70 -9.39 0.72
N LEU A 197 -18.83 -10.11 0.02
CA LEU A 197 -17.45 -9.67 -0.21
C LEU A 197 -17.38 -8.41 -1.08
N GLU A 198 -18.25 -8.27 -2.08
CA GLU A 198 -18.38 -7.03 -2.87
C GLU A 198 -18.78 -5.83 -2.01
N LYS A 199 -19.67 -6.03 -1.02
CA LYS A 199 -20.04 -4.97 -0.06
C LYS A 199 -18.89 -4.62 0.89
N LEU A 200 -18.13 -5.61 1.36
CA LEU A 200 -16.96 -5.37 2.21
C LEU A 200 -15.85 -4.63 1.44
N LEU A 201 -15.61 -4.98 0.18
CA LEU A 201 -14.67 -4.27 -0.68
C LEU A 201 -15.13 -2.82 -0.93
N LYS A 202 -16.43 -2.60 -1.22
CA LYS A 202 -17.01 -1.26 -1.34
C LYS A 202 -16.81 -0.45 -0.05
N LEU A 203 -17.09 -1.05 1.12
CA LEU A 203 -16.93 -0.39 2.42
C LEU A 203 -15.46 -0.04 2.71
N TYR A 204 -14.52 -0.90 2.35
CA TYR A 204 -13.09 -0.64 2.57
C TYR A 204 -12.53 0.46 1.63
N LEU A 205 -13.15 0.66 0.46
CA LEU A 205 -12.78 1.69 -0.51
C LEU A 205 -13.41 3.07 -0.22
N CYS A 206 -14.40 3.17 0.67
CA CYS A 206 -15.05 4.42 1.05
C CYS A 206 -14.32 5.10 2.22
#